data_AF-A0A2P4XMJ3-F1
#
_entry.id   AF-A0A2P4XMJ3-F1
#
_cell.length_a   1.000
_cell.length_b   1.000
_cell.length_c   1.000
_cell.angle_alpha   90.00
_cell.angle_beta   90.00
_cell.angle_gamma   90.00
#
_symmetry.space_group_name_H-M   'P 1'
#
loop_
_entity.id
_entity.type
_entity.pdbx_description
1 polymer ?
#
loop_
_entity_poly.entity_id
_entity_poly.type
_entity_poly.pdbx_seq_one_letter_code
_entity_poly.pdbx_strand_id
1 'polypeptide(L)'
;MCGDSCSECCSGSALFVFNGVDLLCGVALTVYSLYLGLNHYAPEWLYAPILTVGGLLILSALMSWCGASNRSCSVCLSCSSYLLILLALAELVLAVVILTQGATIDRFLRQHQQELKITDEQLRRLEEDKFIPAYGLLTLFVMEVLRFCCSSELHRARRHRKYHYQQLSTLRDLDDELLTVKKEKVEC
;
A
#
# COMPACT_ATOMS: atom_id res chain seq x y z
N MET A 1 12.36 21.72 18.18
CA MET A 1 12.47 21.58 16.71
C MET A 1 13.15 20.29 16.21
N CYS A 2 13.85 19.49 17.04
CA CYS A 2 14.45 18.21 16.58
C CYS A 2 13.47 17.01 16.49
N GLY A 3 12.44 16.96 17.35
CA GLY A 3 11.49 15.83 17.40
C GLY A 3 10.69 15.62 16.10
N ASP A 4 10.16 16.70 15.52
CA ASP A 4 9.34 16.63 14.30
C ASP A 4 10.14 16.23 13.06
N SER A 5 11.42 16.58 12.99
CA SER A 5 12.28 16.18 11.88
C SER A 5 12.71 14.72 11.99
N CYS A 6 12.91 14.21 13.21
CA CYS A 6 13.24 12.81 13.44
C CYS A 6 12.04 11.89 13.16
N SER A 7 10.82 12.28 13.57
CA SER A 7 9.59 11.53 13.30
C SER A 7 9.27 11.43 11.80
N GLU A 8 9.45 12.52 11.06
CA GLU A 8 9.26 12.52 9.60
C GLU A 8 10.30 11.65 8.88
N CYS A 9 11.58 11.70 9.28
CA CYS A 9 12.61 10.82 8.72
C CYS A 9 12.34 9.34 9.03
N CYS A 10 11.91 9.02 10.25
CA CYS A 10 11.58 7.66 10.66
C CYS A 10 10.37 7.13 9.87
N SER A 11 9.30 7.92 9.80
CA SER A 11 8.08 7.55 9.06
C SER A 11 8.33 7.41 7.56
N GLY A 12 9.13 8.28 6.97
CA GLY A 12 9.53 8.19 5.56
C GLY A 12 10.37 6.96 5.25
N SER A 13 11.30 6.59 6.13
CA SER A 13 12.13 5.39 5.98
C SER A 13 11.31 4.10 6.16
N ALA A 14 10.41 4.08 7.14
CA ALA A 14 9.48 2.97 7.34
C ALA A 14 8.57 2.78 6.11
N LEU A 15 8.02 3.86 5.55
CA LEU A 15 7.23 3.81 4.32
C LEU A 15 8.05 3.28 3.13
N PHE A 16 9.32 3.67 2.98
CA PHE A 16 10.17 3.12 1.92
C PHE A 16 10.32 1.60 2.02
N VAL A 17 10.54 1.08 3.24
CA VAL A 17 10.67 -0.37 3.49
C VAL A 17 9.35 -1.08 3.23
N PHE A 18 8.23 -0.58 3.77
CA PHE A 18 6.92 -1.18 3.56
C PHE A 18 6.53 -1.21 2.07
N ASN A 19 6.73 -0.11 1.34
CA ASN A 19 6.50 -0.07 -0.10
C ASN A 19 7.30 -1.14 -0.86
N GLY A 20 8.53 -1.41 -0.42
CA GLY A 20 9.37 -2.44 -1.03
C GLY A 20 8.89 -3.86 -0.75
N VAL A 21 8.42 -4.12 0.47
CA VAL A 21 7.77 -5.39 0.79
C VAL A 21 6.51 -5.57 -0.04
N ASP A 22 5.66 -4.54 -0.14
CA ASP A 22 4.41 -4.60 -0.90
C ASP A 22 4.65 -4.77 -2.40
N LEU A 23 5.73 -4.19 -2.94
CA LEU A 23 6.12 -4.42 -4.32
C LEU A 23 6.53 -5.89 -4.54
N LEU A 24 7.35 -6.45 -3.66
CA LEU A 24 7.78 -7.85 -3.74
C LEU A 24 6.60 -8.81 -3.60
N CYS A 25 5.74 -8.59 -2.61
CA CYS A 25 4.53 -9.37 -2.38
C CYS A 25 3.55 -9.23 -3.54
N GLY A 26 3.33 -8.02 -4.04
CA GLY A 26 2.47 -7.76 -5.20
C GLY A 26 2.97 -8.48 -6.46
N VAL A 27 4.27 -8.47 -6.73
CA VAL A 27 4.88 -9.24 -7.83
C VAL A 27 4.69 -10.74 -7.61
N ALA A 28 4.98 -11.26 -6.42
CA ALA A 28 4.83 -12.68 -6.11
C ALA A 28 3.38 -13.15 -6.26
N LEU A 29 2.41 -12.40 -5.74
CA LEU A 29 0.97 -12.69 -5.88
C LEU A 29 0.51 -12.63 -7.34
N THR A 30 0.99 -11.64 -8.09
CA THR A 30 0.67 -11.50 -9.52
C THR A 30 1.20 -12.69 -10.32
N VAL A 31 2.47 -13.07 -10.13
CA VAL A 31 3.08 -14.21 -10.81
C VAL A 31 2.40 -15.52 -10.40
N TYR A 32 2.14 -15.71 -9.10
CA TYR A 32 1.47 -16.89 -8.59
C TYR A 32 0.03 -17.02 -9.14
N SER A 33 -0.72 -15.92 -9.14
CA SER A 33 -2.08 -15.92 -9.69
C SER A 33 -2.10 -16.15 -11.20
N LEU A 34 -1.18 -15.55 -11.96
CA LEU A 34 -1.03 -15.83 -13.39
C LEU A 34 -0.68 -17.29 -13.63
N TYR A 35 0.21 -17.88 -12.82
CA TYR A 35 0.53 -19.30 -12.90
C TYR A 35 -0.70 -20.18 -12.67
N LEU A 36 -1.52 -19.87 -11.65
CA LEU A 36 -2.78 -20.59 -11.39
C LEU A 36 -3.78 -20.42 -12.54
N GLY A 37 -3.95 -19.20 -13.05
CA GLY A 37 -4.91 -18.87 -14.09
C GLY A 37 -4.54 -19.46 -15.45
N LEU A 38 -3.28 -19.35 -15.88
CA LEU A 38 -2.82 -19.85 -17.18
C LEU A 38 -2.82 -21.38 -17.28
N ASN A 39 -2.59 -22.06 -16.15
CA ASN A 39 -2.64 -23.53 -16.08
C ASN A 39 -3.99 -24.06 -15.59
N HIS A 40 -4.96 -23.17 -15.37
CA HIS A 40 -6.31 -23.47 -14.88
C HIS A 40 -6.38 -24.20 -13.52
N TYR A 41 -5.31 -24.18 -12.72
CA TYR A 41 -5.20 -24.84 -11.40
C TYR A 41 -6.17 -24.32 -10.34
N ALA A 42 -6.78 -23.17 -10.57
CA ALA A 42 -7.75 -22.56 -9.68
C ALA A 42 -8.94 -22.01 -10.46
N PRO A 43 -10.13 -21.96 -9.85
CA PRO A 43 -11.27 -21.31 -10.45
C PRO A 43 -11.07 -19.79 -10.57
N GLU A 44 -11.74 -19.16 -11.53
CA GLU A 44 -11.60 -17.73 -11.84
C GLU A 44 -11.92 -16.81 -10.65
N TRP A 45 -12.91 -17.18 -9.84
CA TRP A 45 -13.27 -16.44 -8.63
C TRP A 45 -12.14 -16.41 -7.58
N LEU A 46 -11.16 -17.31 -7.68
CA LEU A 46 -10.02 -17.37 -6.76
C LEU A 46 -8.81 -16.62 -7.32
N TYR A 47 -8.34 -16.95 -8.53
CA TYR A 47 -7.12 -16.34 -9.04
C TYR A 47 -7.33 -14.89 -9.50
N ALA A 48 -8.47 -14.53 -10.11
CA ALA A 48 -8.66 -13.18 -10.65
C ALA A 48 -8.66 -12.08 -9.55
N PRO A 49 -9.30 -12.28 -8.38
CA PRO A 49 -9.16 -11.35 -7.26
C PRO A 49 -7.73 -11.27 -6.71
N ILE A 50 -7.03 -12.41 -6.58
CA ILE A 50 -5.61 -12.41 -6.13
C ILE A 50 -4.73 -11.62 -7.11
N LEU A 51 -4.97 -11.76 -8.42
CA LEU A 51 -4.28 -10.99 -9.46
C LEU A 51 -4.54 -9.49 -9.32
N THR A 52 -5.80 -9.13 -9.06
CA THR A 52 -6.21 -7.74 -8.89
C THR A 52 -5.56 -7.12 -7.66
N VAL A 53 -5.56 -7.83 -6.53
CA VAL A 53 -4.87 -7.40 -5.29
C VAL A 53 -3.37 -7.23 -5.55
N GLY A 54 -2.71 -8.22 -6.18
CA GLY A 54 -1.29 -8.13 -6.53
C GLY A 54 -0.96 -6.92 -7.43
N GLY A 55 -1.78 -6.65 -8.44
CA GLY A 55 -1.62 -5.49 -9.31
C GLY A 55 -1.82 -4.16 -8.58
N LEU A 56 -2.83 -4.07 -7.71
CA LEU A 56 -3.09 -2.88 -6.91
C LEU A 56 -1.98 -2.62 -5.88
N LEU A 57 -1.38 -3.67 -5.29
CA LEU A 57 -0.21 -3.55 -4.40
C LEU A 57 0.99 -2.93 -5.13
N ILE A 58 1.32 -3.45 -6.32
CA ILE A 58 2.39 -2.90 -7.16
C ILE A 58 2.11 -1.42 -7.48
N LEU A 59 0.90 -1.11 -7.93
CA LEU A 59 0.51 0.26 -8.28
C LEU A 59 0.62 1.20 -7.06
N SER A 60 0.12 0.77 -5.90
CA SER A 60 0.18 1.51 -4.64
C SER A 60 1.63 1.76 -4.19
N ALA A 61 2.49 0.76 -4.27
CA ALA A 61 3.91 0.87 -3.95
C ALA A 61 4.62 1.90 -4.86
N LEU A 62 4.39 1.83 -6.17
CA LEU A 62 4.96 2.77 -7.14
C LEU A 62 4.46 4.21 -6.92
N MET A 63 3.15 4.40 -6.73
CA MET A 63 2.56 5.71 -6.44
C MET A 63 3.14 6.32 -5.16
N SER A 64 3.29 5.50 -4.11
CA SER A 64 3.83 5.94 -2.83
C SER A 64 5.33 6.30 -2.93
N TRP A 65 6.12 5.54 -3.66
CA TRP A 65 7.53 5.89 -3.93
C TRP A 65 7.70 7.19 -4.71
N CYS A 66 6.87 7.40 -5.74
CA CYS A 66 6.83 8.66 -6.48
C CYS A 66 6.46 9.84 -5.58
N GLY A 67 5.46 9.69 -4.72
CA GLY A 67 5.05 10.72 -3.75
C GLY A 67 6.06 10.98 -2.62
N ALA A 68 6.83 9.96 -2.23
CA ALA A 68 7.91 10.10 -1.25
C ALA A 68 9.13 10.83 -1.83
N SER A 69 9.49 10.55 -3.09
CA SER A 69 10.68 11.09 -3.77
C SER A 69 10.48 12.51 -4.29
N ASN A 70 9.27 12.87 -4.73
CA ASN A 70 8.95 14.20 -5.26
C ASN A 70 7.99 14.98 -4.35
N ARG A 71 8.47 16.08 -3.74
CA ARG A 71 7.65 16.96 -2.88
C ARG A 71 6.47 17.60 -3.61
N SER A 72 6.53 17.73 -4.94
CA SER A 72 5.47 18.28 -5.80
C SER A 72 4.28 17.32 -5.98
N CYS A 73 4.41 16.04 -5.61
CA CYS A 73 3.37 15.01 -5.77
C CYS A 73 2.67 14.64 -4.44
N SER A 74 2.46 15.61 -3.53
CA SER A 74 1.79 15.33 -2.24
C SER A 74 0.38 14.75 -2.39
N VAL A 75 -0.28 15.00 -3.53
CA VAL A 75 -1.59 14.42 -3.89
C VAL A 75 -1.50 12.89 -4.05
N CYS A 76 -0.38 12.37 -4.56
CA CYS A 76 -0.16 10.93 -4.68
C CYS A 76 -0.12 10.23 -3.31
N LEU A 77 0.32 10.92 -2.26
CA LEU A 77 0.34 10.42 -0.88
C LEU A 77 -1.08 10.34 -0.28
N SER A 78 -1.94 11.32 -0.55
CA SER A 78 -3.35 11.25 -0.13
C SER A 78 -4.13 10.17 -0.90
N CYS A 79 -3.91 10.06 -2.22
CA CYS A 79 -4.53 9.01 -3.03
C CYS A 79 -4.05 7.61 -2.64
N SER A 80 -2.75 7.42 -2.37
CA SER A 80 -2.23 6.12 -1.90
C SER A 80 -2.85 5.73 -0.57
N SER A 81 -3.09 6.69 0.34
CA SER A 81 -3.70 6.42 1.64
C SER A 81 -5.12 5.86 1.54
N TYR A 82 -5.92 6.30 0.55
CA TYR A 82 -7.28 5.78 0.33
C TYR A 82 -7.25 4.39 -0.33
N LEU A 83 -6.32 4.20 -1.28
CA LEU A 83 -6.09 2.91 -1.91
C LEU A 83 -5.63 1.84 -0.91
N LEU A 84 -4.82 2.21 0.09
CA LEU A 84 -4.38 1.29 1.16
C LEU A 84 -5.54 0.75 2.00
N ILE A 85 -6.56 1.57 2.31
CA ILE A 85 -7.74 1.10 3.05
C ILE A 85 -8.54 0.11 2.21
N LEU A 86 -8.74 0.40 0.92
CA LEU A 86 -9.45 -0.49 0.00
C LEU A 86 -8.69 -1.80 -0.19
N LEU A 87 -7.36 -1.75 -0.30
CA LEU A 87 -6.48 -2.92 -0.35
C LEU A 87 -6.61 -3.77 0.91
N ALA A 88 -6.47 -3.17 2.09
CA ALA A 88 -6.60 -3.86 3.37
C ALA A 88 -7.96 -4.60 3.49
N LEU A 89 -9.05 -3.93 3.12
CA LEU A 89 -10.37 -4.55 3.13
C LEU A 89 -10.47 -5.69 2.11
N ALA A 90 -9.94 -5.51 0.90
CA ALA A 90 -9.95 -6.54 -0.14
C ALA A 90 -9.14 -7.78 0.28
N GLU A 91 -7.97 -7.60 0.87
CA GLU A 91 -7.11 -8.66 1.38
C GLU A 91 -7.78 -9.44 2.50
N LEU A 92 -8.38 -8.74 3.46
CA LEU A 92 -9.11 -9.36 4.56
C LEU A 92 -10.31 -10.18 4.05
N VAL A 93 -11.12 -9.59 3.17
CA VAL A 93 -12.29 -10.26 2.59
C VAL A 93 -11.85 -11.50 1.80
N LEU A 94 -10.82 -11.36 0.97
CA LEU A 94 -10.32 -12.47 0.15
C LEU A 94 -9.72 -13.58 1.02
N ALA A 95 -8.98 -13.24 2.08
CA ALA A 95 -8.48 -14.22 3.04
C ALA A 95 -9.61 -15.00 3.70
N VAL A 96 -10.66 -14.31 4.17
CA VAL A 96 -11.85 -14.95 4.76
C VAL A 96 -12.55 -15.86 3.75
N VAL A 97 -12.71 -15.42 2.50
CA VAL A 97 -13.30 -16.24 1.44
C VAL A 97 -12.48 -17.50 1.20
N ILE A 98 -11.14 -17.41 1.11
CA ILE A 98 -10.27 -18.58 0.90
C ILE A 98 -10.36 -19.55 2.07
N LEU A 99 -10.32 -19.05 3.32
CA LEU A 99 -10.44 -19.87 4.52
C LEU A 99 -11.80 -20.60 4.60
N THR A 100 -12.88 -19.95 4.16
CA THR A 100 -14.23 -20.53 4.19
C THR A 100 -14.53 -21.44 3.00
N GLN A 101 -13.90 -21.21 1.84
CA GLN A 101 -14.11 -21.97 0.61
C GLN A 101 -13.12 -23.13 0.42
N GLY A 102 -12.34 -23.50 1.43
CA GLY A 102 -11.32 -24.56 1.33
C GLY A 102 -11.85 -25.88 0.75
N ALA A 103 -13.06 -26.31 1.15
CA ALA A 103 -13.68 -27.53 0.62
C ALA A 103 -14.06 -27.41 -0.88
N THR A 104 -14.40 -26.22 -1.35
CA THR A 104 -14.70 -25.94 -2.76
C THR A 104 -13.43 -25.99 -3.60
N ILE A 105 -12.30 -25.51 -3.06
CA ILE A 105 -10.97 -25.59 -3.70
C ILE A 105 -10.55 -27.05 -3.85
N ASP A 106 -10.67 -27.85 -2.78
CA ASP A 106 -10.34 -29.29 -2.85
C ASP A 106 -11.20 -30.02 -3.89
N ARG A 107 -12.52 -29.75 -3.88
CA ARG A 107 -13.43 -30.39 -4.83
C ARG A 107 -13.11 -29.99 -6.27
N PHE A 108 -12.74 -28.72 -6.52
CA PHE A 108 -12.32 -28.25 -7.83
C PHE A 108 -11.07 -28.99 -8.33
N LEU A 109 -10.03 -29.07 -7.49
CA LEU A 109 -8.77 -29.73 -7.81
C LEU A 109 -8.96 -31.22 -8.11
N ARG A 110 -9.75 -31.92 -7.29
CA ARG A 110 -10.07 -33.35 -7.50
C ARG A 110 -10.90 -33.59 -8.74
N GLN A 111 -11.91 -32.75 -8.99
CA GLN A 111 -12.82 -32.92 -10.12
C GLN A 111 -12.11 -32.71 -11.46
N HIS A 112 -11.14 -31.79 -11.52
CA HIS A 112 -10.44 -31.48 -12.75
C HIS A 112 -9.02 -32.08 -12.81
N GLN A 113 -8.66 -32.97 -11.87
CA GLN A 113 -7.32 -33.58 -11.80
C GLN A 113 -6.87 -34.20 -13.14
N GLN A 114 -7.77 -34.91 -13.82
CA GLN A 114 -7.49 -35.55 -15.11
C GLN A 114 -7.30 -34.53 -16.24
N GLU A 115 -8.05 -33.43 -16.22
CA GLU A 115 -8.01 -32.39 -17.24
C GLU A 115 -6.76 -31.50 -17.09
N LEU A 116 -6.35 -31.24 -15.85
CA LEU A 116 -5.17 -30.44 -15.53
C LEU A 116 -3.85 -31.23 -15.52
N LYS A 117 -3.90 -32.55 -15.81
CA LYS A 117 -2.74 -33.44 -15.88
C LYS A 117 -1.86 -33.38 -14.62
N ILE A 118 -2.47 -33.20 -13.45
CA ILE A 118 -1.76 -33.06 -12.18
C ILE A 118 -1.44 -34.45 -11.63
N THR A 119 -0.18 -34.67 -11.24
CA THR A 119 0.22 -35.89 -10.53
C THR A 119 -0.35 -35.91 -9.11
N ASP A 120 -0.60 -37.10 -8.54
CA ASP A 120 -1.14 -37.21 -7.17
C ASP A 120 -0.30 -36.49 -6.12
N GLU A 121 1.02 -36.44 -6.32
CA GLU A 121 1.95 -35.72 -5.44
C GLU A 121 1.80 -34.19 -5.55
N GLN A 122 1.57 -33.66 -6.76
CA GLN A 122 1.29 -32.23 -6.94
C GLN A 122 -0.08 -31.86 -6.38
N LEU A 123 -1.09 -32.72 -6.56
CA LEU A 123 -2.42 -32.53 -5.98
C LEU A 123 -2.36 -32.47 -4.46
N ARG A 124 -1.61 -33.39 -3.82
CA ARG A 124 -1.46 -33.42 -2.37
C ARG A 124 -0.82 -32.14 -1.84
N ARG A 125 0.22 -31.62 -2.50
CA ARG A 125 0.82 -30.33 -2.13
C ARG A 125 -0.16 -29.17 -2.28
N LEU A 126 -0.91 -29.12 -3.38
CA LEU A 126 -1.93 -28.08 -3.60
C LEU A 126 -3.03 -28.11 -2.53
N GLU A 127 -3.45 -29.30 -2.07
CA GLU A 127 -4.43 -29.45 -1.00
C GLU A 127 -3.87 -29.07 0.39
N GLU A 128 -2.61 -29.41 0.68
CA GLU A 128 -1.93 -29.02 1.92
C GLU A 128 -1.67 -27.51 1.98
N ASP A 129 -1.27 -26.91 0.87
CA ASP A 129 -0.85 -25.50 0.78
C ASP A 129 -1.99 -24.53 0.41
N LYS A 130 -3.23 -25.00 0.27
CA LYS A 130 -4.38 -24.19 -0.20
C LYS A 130 -4.67 -22.93 0.62
N PHE A 131 -4.28 -22.92 1.90
CA PHE A 131 -4.48 -21.77 2.79
C PHE A 131 -3.27 -20.82 2.87
N ILE A 132 -2.12 -21.17 2.27
CA ILE A 132 -0.95 -20.29 2.22
C ILE A 132 -1.30 -18.90 1.67
N PRO A 133 -2.06 -18.76 0.56
CA PRO A 133 -2.46 -17.45 0.06
C PRO A 133 -3.28 -16.66 1.08
N ALA A 134 -4.15 -17.31 1.86
CA ALA A 134 -4.94 -16.63 2.88
C ALA A 134 -4.08 -16.09 4.02
N TYR A 135 -3.11 -16.86 4.51
CA TYR A 135 -2.17 -16.39 5.53
C TYR A 135 -1.28 -15.24 5.01
N GLY A 136 -0.88 -15.30 3.73
CA GLY A 136 -0.19 -14.21 3.06
C GLY A 136 -1.02 -12.92 3.03
N LEU A 137 -2.29 -13.02 2.63
CA LEU A 137 -3.23 -11.88 2.59
C LEU A 137 -3.51 -11.30 3.99
N LEU A 138 -3.62 -12.12 5.03
CA LEU A 138 -3.76 -11.63 6.41
C LEU A 138 -2.52 -10.87 6.89
N THR A 139 -1.34 -11.34 6.50
CA THR A 139 -0.07 -10.68 6.83
C THR A 139 0.04 -9.33 6.13
N LEU A 140 -0.34 -9.28 4.84
CA LEU A 140 -0.43 -8.03 4.08
C LEU A 140 -1.41 -7.07 4.75
N PHE A 141 -2.64 -7.50 5.04
CA PHE A 141 -3.64 -6.68 5.74
C PHE A 141 -3.08 -5.96 6.99
N VAL A 142 -2.32 -6.67 7.84
CA VAL A 142 -1.68 -6.06 9.01
C VAL A 142 -0.62 -5.03 8.61
N MET A 143 0.20 -5.32 7.60
CA MET A 143 1.17 -4.37 7.06
C MET A 143 0.50 -3.14 6.44
N GLU A 144 -0.55 -3.29 5.63
CA GLU A 144 -1.35 -2.19 5.08
C GLU A 144 -1.86 -1.25 6.19
N VAL A 145 -2.35 -1.80 7.30
CA VAL A 145 -2.82 -1.02 8.46
C VAL A 145 -1.67 -0.24 9.10
N LEU A 146 -0.52 -0.87 9.33
CA LEU A 146 0.67 -0.20 9.86
C LEU A 146 1.16 0.91 8.92
N ARG A 147 1.16 0.64 7.61
CA ARG A 147 1.54 1.59 6.58
C ARG A 147 0.59 2.79 6.52
N PHE A 148 -0.71 2.56 6.66
CA PHE A 148 -1.72 3.62 6.76
C PHE A 148 -1.45 4.53 7.97
N CYS A 149 -1.11 3.96 9.12
CA CYS A 149 -0.72 4.73 10.32
C CYS A 149 0.53 5.59 10.03
N CYS A 150 1.59 5.01 9.47
CA CYS A 150 2.81 5.75 9.11
C CYS A 150 2.55 6.87 8.09
N SER A 151 1.74 6.59 7.07
CA SER A 151 1.34 7.58 6.05
C SER A 151 0.54 8.72 6.65
N SER A 152 -0.39 8.42 7.56
CA SER A 152 -1.22 9.43 8.24
C SER A 152 -0.38 10.35 9.13
N GLU A 153 0.56 9.80 9.91
CA GLU A 153 1.51 10.57 10.72
C GLU A 153 2.40 11.47 9.85
N LEU A 154 2.97 10.91 8.77
CA LEU A 154 3.80 11.67 7.83
C LEU A 154 3.00 12.80 7.16
N HIS A 155 1.76 12.51 6.74
CA HIS A 155 0.89 13.51 6.13
C HIS A 155 0.56 14.64 7.11
N ARG A 156 0.25 14.30 8.37
CA ARG A 156 -0.01 15.27 9.44
C ARG A 156 1.20 16.15 9.71
N ALA A 157 2.40 15.57 9.81
CA ALA A 157 3.65 16.31 9.99
C ALA A 157 3.92 17.29 8.85
N ARG A 158 3.77 16.85 7.58
CA ARG A 158 3.95 17.70 6.40
C ARG A 158 2.92 18.84 6.34
N ARG A 159 1.66 18.55 6.68
CA ARG A 159 0.59 19.56 6.72
C ARG A 159 0.88 20.62 7.79
N HIS A 160 1.35 20.19 8.97
CA HIS A 160 1.73 21.11 10.04
C HIS A 160 2.87 22.03 9.63
N ARG A 161 3.93 21.51 8.97
CA ARG A 161 5.01 22.35 8.43
C ARG A 161 4.50 23.35 7.38
N LYS A 162 3.60 22.95 6.48
CA LYS A 162 3.06 23.85 5.45
C LYS A 162 2.36 25.06 6.07
N TYR A 163 1.52 24.85 7.07
CA TYR A 163 0.87 25.94 7.80
C TYR A 163 1.87 26.82 8.56
N HIS A 164 2.87 26.20 9.20
CA HIS A 164 3.88 26.93 9.96
C HIS A 164 4.78 27.80 9.06
N TYR A 165 5.12 27.32 7.85
CA TYR A 165 5.84 28.10 6.85
C TYR A 165 4.99 29.23 6.28
N GLN A 166 3.70 28.98 6.00
CA GLN A 166 2.79 30.03 5.54
C GLN A 166 2.64 31.13 6.60
N GLN A 167 2.49 30.78 7.87
CA GLN A 167 2.47 31.77 8.95
C GLN A 167 3.78 32.56 9.04
N LEU A 168 4.94 31.91 8.92
CA LEU A 168 6.23 32.60 8.92
C LEU A 168 6.41 33.53 7.72
N SER A 169 5.97 33.13 6.51
CA SER A 169 6.04 34.00 5.34
C SER A 169 5.14 35.22 5.50
N THR A 170 3.91 35.02 6.00
CA THR A 170 2.99 36.14 6.24
C THR A 170 3.52 37.09 7.31
N LEU A 171 4.14 36.58 8.37
CA LEU A 171 4.79 37.40 9.39
C LEU A 171 5.98 38.19 8.84
N ARG A 172 6.77 37.58 7.96
CA ARG A 172 7.91 38.24 7.32
C ARG A 172 7.47 39.36 6.37
N ASP A 173 6.45 39.10 5.55
CA ASP A 173 5.89 40.12 4.65
C ASP A 173 5.35 41.32 5.45
N LEU A 174 4.71 41.07 6.60
CA LEU A 174 4.19 42.12 7.47
C LEU A 174 5.31 42.97 8.11
N ASP A 175 6.43 42.35 8.47
CA ASP A 175 7.59 43.04 9.06
C ASP A 175 8.31 43.90 8.02
N ASP A 176 8.46 43.39 6.79
CA ASP A 176 9.02 44.14 5.65
C ASP A 176 8.14 45.36 5.31
N GLU A 177 6.81 45.23 5.35
CA GLU A 177 5.85 46.32 5.13
C GLU A 177 5.88 47.39 6.24
N LEU A 178 6.10 47.00 7.50
CA LEU A 178 6.30 47.93 8.62
C LEU A 178 7.61 48.72 8.50
N LEU A 179 8.68 48.08 8.03
CA LEU A 179 9.98 48.71 7.83
C LEU A 179 9.97 49.73 6.68
N THR A 180 9.23 49.47 5.60
CA THR A 180 9.08 50.42 4.48
C THR A 180 8.29 51.66 4.91
N VAL A 181 7.14 51.49 5.58
CA VAL A 181 6.34 52.61 6.10
C VAL A 181 7.14 53.47 7.09
N LYS A 182 7.98 52.85 7.91
CA LYS A 182 8.83 53.59 8.86
C LYS A 182 9.90 54.41 8.15
N LYS A 183 10.48 53.92 7.05
CA LYS A 183 11.45 54.67 6.24
C LYS A 183 10.83 55.90 5.58
N GLU A 184 9.65 55.76 4.96
CA GLU A 184 8.96 56.87 4.30
C GLU A 184 8.60 58.01 5.28
N LYS A 185 8.31 57.68 6.54
CA LYS A 185 8.03 58.68 7.60
C LYS A 185 9.27 59.41 8.12
N VAL A 186 10.47 58.92 7.86
CA VAL A 186 11.74 59.52 8.32
C VAL A 186 12.39 60.38 7.21
N GLU A 187 12.01 60.16 5.96
CA GLU A 187 12.48 60.93 4.80
C GLU A 187 11.55 62.10 4.40
N CYS A 188 10.41 62.29 5.09
CA CYS A 188 9.57 63.49 5.06
C CYS A 188 9.92 64.41 6.24
#